data_AF-A0A2V7X6D7-F1
#
_entry.id   AF-A0A2V7X6D7-F1
#
_cell.length_a   1.000
_cell.length_b   1.000
_cell.length_c   1.000
_cell.angle_alpha   90.00
_cell.angle_beta   90.00
_cell.angle_gamma   90.00
#
_symmetry.space_group_name_H-M   'P 1'
#
loop_
_entity.id
_entity.type
_entity.pdbx_description
1 polymer ?
#
loop_
_entity_poly.entity_id
_entity_poly.type
_entity_poly.pdbx_seq_one_letter_code
_entity_poly.pdbx_strand_id
1 'polypeptide(L)' 'MMRAVVVPSGAKIQHRPRAQSIAEVIPGEQGERVVFANRFWSALGSRGFYRTNVRHGVSRVCAGTRFALGIIFHDAA' A
#
# COMPACT_ATOMS: atom_id res chain seq x y z
N MET A 1 -5.32 15.47 1.99
CA MET A 1 -4.79 14.40 2.86
C MET A 1 -4.21 13.22 2.07
N MET A 2 -2.95 13.35 1.66
CA MET A 2 -2.12 12.26 1.16
C MET A 2 -1.26 11.79 2.33
N ARG A 3 -1.61 10.64 2.91
CA ARG A 3 -0.78 10.00 3.92
C ARG A 3 -0.01 8.89 3.23
N ALA A 4 1.31 8.98 3.21
CA ALA A 4 2.15 7.92 2.66
C ALA A 4 2.81 7.13 3.80
N VAL A 5 2.94 5.81 3.63
CA VAL A 5 3.60 4.92 4.60
C VAL A 5 4.87 4.38 3.94
N VAL A 6 6.00 4.47 4.64
CA VAL A 6 7.25 3.81 4.24
C VAL A 6 7.40 2.49 4.97
N VAL A 7 7.53 1.38 4.26
CA VAL A 7 7.84 0.05 4.86
C VAL A 7 8.82 -0.72 3.98
N PRO A 8 9.65 -1.61 4.56
CA PRO A 8 10.64 -2.40 3.83
C PRO A 8 10.03 -3.52 2.98
N SER A 9 8.79 -3.94 3.24
CA SER A 9 7.98 -4.79 2.37
C SER A 9 6.52 -4.57 2.72
N GLY A 10 5.62 -4.58 1.73
CA GLY A 10 4.22 -4.22 1.93
C GLY A 10 3.31 -4.89 0.93
N ALA A 11 2.10 -5.23 1.36
CA ALA A 11 1.03 -5.65 0.48
C ALA A 11 -0.02 -4.55 0.43
N LYS A 12 -0.51 -4.24 -0.77
CA LYS A 12 -1.72 -3.45 -0.95
C LYS A 12 -2.86 -4.35 -1.38
N ILE A 13 -4.04 -4.13 -0.81
CA ILE A 13 -5.28 -4.77 -1.21
C ILE A 13 -6.18 -3.70 -1.80
N GLN A 14 -6.39 -3.80 -3.11
CA GLN A 14 -7.21 -2.88 -3.88
C GLN A 14 -8.65 -3.38 -3.95
N HIS A 15 -9.59 -2.55 -3.49
CA HIS A 15 -11.00 -2.82 -3.69
C HIS A 15 -11.38 -2.61 -5.17
N ARG A 16 -12.25 -3.44 -5.73
CA ARG A 16 -12.77 -3.25 -7.09
C ARG A 16 -14.28 -3.25 -7.07
N PRO A 17 -14.95 -2.23 -7.65
CA PRO A 17 -16.40 -2.22 -7.70
C PRO A 17 -16.94 -3.47 -8.40
N ARG A 18 -17.84 -4.20 -7.73
CA ARG A 18 -18.50 -5.40 -8.28
C ARG A 18 -17.52 -6.50 -8.74
N ALA A 19 -16.32 -6.54 -8.17
CA ALA A 19 -15.32 -7.53 -8.47
C ALA A 19 -14.51 -7.88 -7.21
N GLN A 20 -13.80 -9.00 -7.25
CA GLN A 20 -12.92 -9.39 -6.15
C GLN A 20 -11.78 -8.39 -5.97
N SER A 21 -11.44 -8.14 -4.70
CA SER A 21 -10.28 -7.33 -4.35
C SER A 21 -9.00 -8.04 -4.80
N ILE A 22 -8.01 -7.25 -5.25
CA ILE A 22 -6.73 -7.77 -5.68
C ILE A 22 -5.68 -7.42 -4.63
N ALA A 23 -4.88 -8.40 -4.24
CA ALA A 23 -3.69 -8.19 -3.43
C ALA A 23 -2.47 -8.07 -4.35
N GLU A 24 -1.66 -7.03 -4.14
CA GLU A 24 -0.37 -6.88 -4.79
C GLU A 24 0.71 -6.80 -3.71
N VAL A 25 1.69 -7.68 -3.80
CA VAL A 25 2.80 -7.76 -2.85
C VAL A 25 3.99 -7.04 -3.44
N ILE A 26 4.54 -6.12 -2.66
CA ILE A 26 5.77 -5.41 -2.96
C ILE A 26 6.85 -6.09 -2.12
N PRO A 27 7.65 -7.00 -2.73
CA PRO A 27 8.81 -7.53 -2.05
C PRO A 27 9.77 -6.39 -1.74
N GLY A 28 10.57 -6.55 -0.69
CA GLY A 28 11.65 -5.62 -0.48
C GLY A 28 12.76 -6.21 0.36
N GLU A 29 13.96 -5.76 0.02
CA GLU A 29 15.21 -6.18 0.64
C GLU A 29 15.68 -5.18 1.69
N GLN A 30 16.72 -5.56 2.44
CA GLN A 30 17.31 -4.68 3.42
C GLN A 30 17.86 -3.41 2.75
N GLY A 31 17.39 -2.25 3.18
CA GLY A 31 17.77 -0.95 2.62
C GLY A 31 16.73 -0.36 1.68
N GLU A 32 15.82 -1.17 1.15
CA GLU A 32 14.77 -0.71 0.25
C GLU A 32 13.61 -0.03 1.00
N ARG A 33 12.90 0.84 0.29
CA ARG A 33 11.81 1.66 0.83
C ARG A 33 10.70 1.74 -0.21
N VAL A 34 9.46 1.56 0.25
CA VAL A 34 8.27 1.70 -0.59
C VAL A 34 7.48 2.91 -0.14
N VAL A 35 7.03 3.75 -1.07
CA VAL A 35 6.13 4.88 -0.79
C VAL A 35 4.80 4.63 -1.49
N PHE A 36 3.69 4.66 -0.76
CA PHE A 36 2.35 4.53 -1.33
C PHE A 36 1.33 5.35 -0.57
N ALA A 37 0.29 5.80 -1.28
CA ALA A 37 -0.86 6.46 -0.67
C ALA A 37 -1.67 5.47 0.18
N ASN A 38 -1.94 5.82 1.44
CA ASN A 38 -2.48 4.88 2.42
C ASN A 38 -4.00 4.71 2.41
N ARG A 39 -4.73 5.56 1.67
CA ARG A 39 -6.20 5.60 1.67
C ARG A 39 -6.80 5.29 0.32
N PHE A 40 -6.19 5.80 -0.75
CA PHE A 40 -6.69 5.60 -2.10
C PHE A 40 -5.58 5.32 -3.08
N TRP A 41 -5.88 4.50 -4.08
CA TRP A 41 -5.04 4.26 -5.24
C TRP A 41 -5.73 4.75 -6.50
N SER A 42 -4.94 5.17 -7.49
CA SER A 42 -5.44 5.52 -8.81
C SER A 42 -5.55 4.26 -9.65
N ALA A 43 -6.76 3.90 -10.05
CA ALA A 43 -7.02 2.73 -10.88
C ALA A 43 -7.53 3.16 -12.25
N LEU A 44 -7.08 2.48 -13.31
CA LEU A 44 -7.58 2.72 -14.65
C LEU A 44 -8.94 2.03 -14.83
N GLY A 45 -9.94 2.78 -15.29
CA GLY A 45 -11.26 2.27 -15.67
C GLY A 45 -11.64 2.67 -17.09
N SER A 46 -12.82 2.26 -17.54
CA SER A 46 -13.31 2.53 -18.90
C SER A 46 -13.52 4.02 -19.22
N ARG A 47 -13.66 4.87 -18.20
CA ARG A 47 -13.82 6.34 -18.33
C ARG A 47 -12.62 7.12 -17.81
N GLY A 48 -11.45 6.49 -17.76
CA GLY A 48 -10.22 7.08 -17.20
C GLY A 48 -9.94 6.64 -15.76
N PHE A 49 -9.05 7.39 -15.10
CA PHE A 49 -8.62 7.05 -13.74
C PHE A 49 -9.70 7.37 -12.71
N TYR A 50 -9.87 6.47 -11.75
CA TYR A 50 -10.74 6.66 -10.60
C TYR A 50 -10.04 6.27 -9.30
N ARG A 51 -10.54 6.80 -8.19
CA ARG A 51 -10.03 6.48 -6.86
C ARG A 51 -10.65 5.19 -6.37
N THR A 52 -9.82 4.25 -5.95
CA THR A 52 -10.26 3.07 -5.22
C THR A 52 -9.71 3.06 -3.81
N ASN A 53 -10.51 2.57 -2.87
CA ASN A 53 -10.05 2.33 -1.51
C ASN A 53 -8.97 1.24 -1.51
N VAL A 54 -7.91 1.46 -0.75
CA VAL A 54 -6.87 0.47 -0.51
C VAL A 54 -6.75 0.16 0.97
N ARG A 55 -6.47 -1.11 1.26
CA ARG A 55 -5.91 -1.53 2.56
C ARG A 55 -4.44 -1.85 2.33
N HIS A 56 -3.62 -1.62 3.34
CA HIS A 56 -2.23 -2.02 3.33
C HIS A 56 -1.97 -2.96 4.51
N GLY A 57 -1.01 -3.85 4.33
CA GLY A 57 -0.60 -4.79 5.36
C GLY A 57 0.81 -5.29 5.11
N VAL A 58 1.33 -6.04 6.06
CA VAL A 58 2.59 -6.74 5.92
C VAL A 58 2.32 -8.24 6.01
N SER A 59 3.01 -9.02 5.20
CA SER A 59 2.90 -10.49 5.27
C SER A 59 3.39 -10.99 6.62
N ARG A 60 2.79 -12.09 7.10
CA ARG A 60 3.27 -12.83 8.27
C ARG A 60 4.73 -13.23 8.06
N VAL A 61 5.54 -13.09 9.10
CA VAL A 61 6.91 -13.61 9.12
C VAL A 61 6.83 -15.10 9.46
N CYS A 62 7.26 -15.96 8.54
CA CYS A 62 7.25 -17.42 8.75
C CYS A 62 8.52 -17.93 9.45
N ALA A 63 9.63 -17.17 9.37
CA ALA A 63 10.90 -17.45 10.04
C ALA A 63 11.72 -16.16 10.17
N GLY A 64 12.61 -16.10 11.18
CA GLY A 64 13.46 -14.94 11.44
C GLY A 64 12.72 -13.75 12.07
N THR A 65 13.29 -12.55 11.96
CA THR A 65 12.71 -11.29 12.48
C THR A 65 12.70 -10.23 11.38
N ARG A 66 11.65 -9.41 11.34
CA ARG A 66 11.55 -8.26 10.43
C ARG A 66 11.46 -6.97 11.22
N PHE A 67 12.36 -6.03 10.91
CA PHE A 67 12.30 -4.66 11.41
C PHE A 67 11.88 -3.72 10.28
N ALA A 68 11.07 -2.72 10.61
CA ALA A 68 10.56 -1.74 9.67
C ALA A 68 10.51 -0.36 10.34
N LEU A 69 10.83 0.69 9.57
CA LEU A 69 10.62 2.08 9.97
C LEU A 69 9.48 2.66 9.14
N GLY A 70 8.39 3.02 9.84
CA GLY A 70 7.25 3.71 9.26
C GLY A 70 7.39 5.23 9.34
N ILE A 71 7.28 5.91 8.19
CA ILE A 71 7.08 7.37 8.12
C ILE A 71 5.67 7.60 7.61
N ILE A 72 4.86 8.38 8.34
CA ILE A 72 3.49 8.73 7.95
C ILE A 72 3.40 10.23 7.73
N PHE A 73 3.08 10.63 6.51
CA PHE A 73 2.86 12.04 6.17
C PHE A 73 1.43 12.46 6.52
N HIS A 74 1.25 13.63 7.10
CA HIS A 74 -0.06 14.22 7.37
C HIS A 74 -0.13 15.57 6.66
N ASP A 75 -1.27 15.82 6.02
CA ASP A 75 -1.61 17.13 5.48
C ASP A 75 -2.17 17.96 6.64
N ALA A 76 -1.57 19.13 6.88
CA ALA A 76 -1.78 19.94 8.09
C ALA A 76 -2.76 21.11 7.88
N ALA A 77 -3.47 21.13 6.75
CA ALA A 77 -4.47 22.14 6.42
C ALA A 77 -5.62 22.22 7.44
#